data_AF-A0A401TYI0-F1
#
_entry.id   AF-A0A401TYI0-F1
#
_cell.length_a   1.000
_cell.length_b   1.000
_cell.length_c   1.000
_cell.angle_alpha   90.00
_cell.angle_beta   90.00
_cell.angle_gamma   90.00
#
_symmetry.space_group_name_H-M   'P 1'
#
loop_
_entity.id
_entity.type
_entity.pdbx_description
1 polymer ?
#
loop_
_entity_poly.entity_id
_entity_poly.type
_entity_poly.pdbx_seq_one_letter_code
_entity_poly.pdbx_strand_id
1 'polypeptide(L)'
;EPANRYNQGRVSAHAVRTRLDQADVLARAVGLDMVQAGWRPTVDNYLGRVTKPRILEAVREARGESSAQLIDHLKKADMAKEAERLLDGSGWLPEPLRLVDPAASPAEEEGEAGPLPDFLADEEEGENAGDDDPQQLDAAE
;
A
#
# COMPACT_ATOMS: atom_id res chain seq x y z
N GLU A 1 10.43 8.93 -13.00
CA GLU A 1 10.67 7.88 -14.01
C GLU A 1 10.11 8.31 -15.37
N PRO A 2 10.66 7.87 -16.51
CA PRO A 2 10.09 8.18 -17.82
C PRO A 2 8.84 7.33 -18.07
N ALA A 3 7.74 7.99 -18.47
CA ALA A 3 6.44 7.35 -18.68
C ALA A 3 6.49 6.27 -19.79
N ASN A 4 6.00 5.07 -19.49
CA ASN A 4 5.86 4.02 -20.49
C ASN A 4 4.78 4.39 -21.53
N ARG A 5 4.87 3.84 -22.75
CA ARG A 5 4.14 4.29 -23.96
C ARG A 5 2.61 4.21 -23.89
N TYR A 6 2.06 3.56 -22.86
CA TYR A 6 0.61 3.48 -22.57
C TYR A 6 0.10 4.65 -21.71
N ASN A 7 0.99 5.43 -21.11
CA ASN A 7 0.68 6.41 -20.07
C ASN A 7 0.44 7.82 -20.62
N GLN A 8 -0.16 7.96 -21.80
CA GLN A 8 -0.53 9.25 -22.37
C GLN A 8 -1.75 9.85 -21.64
N GLY A 9 -1.54 10.24 -20.38
CA GLY A 9 -2.22 11.38 -19.76
C GLY A 9 -3.31 11.16 -18.70
N ARG A 10 -3.55 9.96 -18.13
CA ARG A 10 -4.78 9.73 -17.30
C ARG A 10 -4.69 8.99 -15.95
N VAL A 11 -3.52 8.72 -15.36
CA VAL A 11 -3.46 8.28 -13.95
C VAL A 11 -2.25 8.88 -13.23
N SER A 12 -2.46 9.54 -12.09
CA SER A 12 -1.39 9.98 -11.20
C SER A 12 -0.99 8.85 -10.24
N ALA A 13 0.23 8.88 -9.70
CA ALA A 13 0.68 7.88 -8.72
C ALA A 13 -0.25 7.83 -7.48
N HIS A 14 -0.71 8.98 -7.01
CA HIS A 14 -1.72 9.08 -5.94
C HIS A 14 -3.03 8.35 -6.32
N ALA A 15 -3.57 8.59 -7.52
CA ALA A 15 -4.79 7.91 -7.98
C ALA A 15 -4.61 6.40 -8.23
N VAL A 16 -3.39 5.91 -8.42
CA VAL A 16 -3.09 4.46 -8.39
C VAL A 16 -3.13 3.95 -6.96
N ARG A 17 -2.41 4.61 -6.03
CA ARG A 17 -2.34 4.22 -4.61
C ARG A 17 -3.73 4.13 -3.97
N THR A 18 -4.56 5.17 -4.09
CA THR A 18 -5.93 5.18 -3.55
C THR A 18 -6.80 4.02 -4.06
N ARG A 19 -6.55 3.54 -5.29
CA ARG A 19 -7.29 2.39 -5.84
C ARG A 19 -6.79 1.05 -5.30
N LEU A 20 -5.51 0.93 -4.97
CA LEU A 20 -4.94 -0.24 -4.30
C LEU A 20 -5.41 -0.28 -2.85
N ASP A 21 -5.33 0.86 -2.12
CA ASP A 21 -5.83 0.98 -0.74
C ASP A 21 -7.31 0.54 -0.65
N GLN A 22 -8.15 0.98 -1.59
CA GLN A 22 -9.57 0.57 -1.67
C GLN A 22 -9.76 -0.90 -2.07
N ALA A 23 -8.88 -1.46 -2.90
CA ALA A 23 -8.91 -2.88 -3.25
C ALA A 23 -8.56 -3.75 -2.03
N ASP A 24 -7.60 -3.34 -1.20
CA ASP A 24 -7.22 -4.05 0.03
C ASP A 24 -8.31 -4.01 1.10
N VAL A 25 -9.09 -2.92 1.18
CA VAL A 25 -10.30 -2.85 2.02
C VAL A 25 -11.34 -3.86 1.54
N LEU A 26 -11.63 -3.89 0.24
CA LEU A 26 -12.60 -4.83 -0.34
C LEU A 26 -12.16 -6.29 -0.19
N ALA A 27 -10.89 -6.58 -0.48
CA ALA A 27 -10.34 -7.93 -0.42
C ALA A 27 -10.39 -8.48 1.01
N ARG A 28 -10.06 -7.68 2.03
CA ARG A 28 -10.22 -8.07 3.45
C ARG A 28 -11.68 -8.25 3.83
N ALA A 29 -12.59 -7.36 3.40
CA ALA A 29 -14.01 -7.45 3.71
C ALA A 29 -14.68 -8.73 3.15
N VAL A 30 -14.17 -9.29 2.04
CA VAL A 30 -14.67 -10.55 1.45
C VAL A 30 -13.79 -11.77 1.74
N GLY A 31 -12.69 -11.62 2.47
CA GLY A 31 -11.74 -12.71 2.75
C GLY A 31 -11.00 -13.24 1.51
N LEU A 32 -10.73 -12.38 0.51
CA LEU A 32 -10.06 -12.75 -0.74
C LEU A 32 -8.54 -12.93 -0.53
N ASP A 33 -8.12 -14.18 -0.35
CA ASP A 33 -6.73 -14.60 -0.53
C ASP A 33 -6.47 -14.88 -2.02
N MET A 34 -5.59 -14.09 -2.64
CA MET A 34 -5.24 -14.20 -4.05
C MET A 34 -4.49 -15.50 -4.40
N VAL A 35 -3.72 -16.08 -3.47
CA VAL A 35 -3.05 -17.39 -3.65
C VAL A 35 -4.10 -18.50 -3.65
N GLN A 36 -5.03 -18.48 -2.69
CA GLN A 36 -6.14 -19.45 -2.62
C GLN A 36 -7.11 -19.32 -3.80
N ALA A 37 -7.32 -18.09 -4.31
CA ALA A 37 -8.04 -17.84 -5.57
C ALA A 37 -7.32 -18.36 -6.82
N GLY A 38 -6.13 -18.97 -6.67
CA GLY A 38 -5.39 -19.64 -7.74
C GLY A 38 -4.46 -18.72 -8.54
N TRP A 39 -4.19 -17.50 -8.08
CA TRP A 39 -3.26 -16.60 -8.78
C TRP A 39 -1.84 -17.18 -8.79
N ARG A 40 -1.20 -17.20 -9.97
CA ARG A 40 0.19 -17.62 -10.14
C ARG A 40 0.94 -16.70 -11.11
N PRO A 41 2.24 -16.44 -10.89
CA PRO A 41 3.07 -15.62 -11.77
C PRO A 41 3.51 -16.43 -12.99
N THR A 42 2.68 -16.50 -14.04
CA THR A 42 3.02 -17.20 -15.30
C THR A 42 3.63 -16.25 -16.35
N VAL A 43 4.20 -16.82 -17.41
CA VAL A 43 4.72 -16.10 -18.59
C VAL A 43 3.60 -15.29 -19.27
N ASP A 44 2.43 -15.90 -19.52
CA ASP A 44 1.29 -15.25 -20.18
C ASP A 44 0.56 -14.22 -19.29
N ASN A 45 0.80 -14.30 -17.98
CA ASN A 45 0.33 -13.35 -16.97
C ASN A 45 1.37 -12.23 -16.72
N TYR A 46 2.31 -12.49 -15.83
CA TYR A 46 3.11 -11.45 -15.20
C TYR A 46 4.52 -11.40 -15.78
N LEU A 47 5.19 -12.55 -15.85
CA LEU A 47 6.62 -12.67 -16.15
C LEU A 47 6.95 -12.26 -17.59
N GLY A 48 6.05 -12.51 -18.55
CA GLY A 48 6.20 -12.01 -19.92
C GLY A 48 6.05 -10.48 -20.04
N ARG A 49 5.30 -9.84 -19.13
CA ARG A 49 4.98 -8.40 -19.18
C ARG A 49 6.02 -7.53 -18.47
N VAL A 50 6.63 -8.00 -17.38
CA VAL A 50 7.65 -7.24 -16.61
C VAL A 50 9.04 -7.23 -17.26
N THR A 51 9.98 -6.48 -16.67
CA THR A 51 11.38 -6.38 -17.10
C THR A 51 12.24 -7.50 -16.48
N LYS A 52 13.41 -7.83 -17.07
CA LYS A 52 14.32 -8.84 -16.50
C LYS A 52 14.65 -8.60 -15.00
N PRO A 53 14.97 -7.37 -14.55
CA PRO A 53 15.23 -7.11 -13.14
C PRO A 53 14.06 -7.46 -12.21
N ARG A 54 12.81 -7.15 -12.60
CA ARG A 54 11.61 -7.48 -11.79
C ARG A 54 11.32 -8.98 -11.76
N ILE A 55 11.72 -9.75 -12.78
CA ILE A 55 11.68 -11.22 -12.73
C ILE A 55 12.69 -11.75 -11.71
N LEU A 56 13.91 -11.22 -11.71
CA LEU A 56 14.96 -11.60 -10.77
C LEU A 56 14.60 -11.24 -9.33
N GLU A 57 13.99 -10.08 -9.12
CA GLU A 57 13.45 -9.64 -7.84
C GLU A 57 12.36 -10.57 -7.32
N ALA A 58 11.36 -10.91 -8.15
CA ALA A 58 10.32 -11.88 -7.78
C ALA A 58 10.89 -13.25 -7.37
N VAL A 59 11.86 -13.77 -8.13
CA VAL A 59 12.54 -15.04 -7.81
C VAL A 59 13.39 -14.92 -6.54
N ARG A 60 14.09 -13.81 -6.34
CA ARG A 60 14.87 -13.53 -5.11
C ARG A 60 13.97 -13.52 -3.87
N GLU A 61 12.82 -12.86 -3.93
CA GLU A 61 11.87 -12.79 -2.81
C GLU A 61 11.27 -14.17 -2.49
N ALA A 62 10.91 -14.96 -3.51
CA ALA A 62 10.22 -16.24 -3.34
C ALA A 62 11.12 -17.45 -3.08
N ARG A 63 12.38 -17.39 -3.51
CA ARG A 63 13.32 -18.54 -3.57
C ARG A 63 14.76 -18.18 -3.17
N GLY A 64 15.04 -16.93 -2.82
CA GLY A 64 16.36 -16.47 -2.41
C GLY A 64 17.28 -16.10 -3.57
N GLU A 65 18.35 -15.38 -3.23
CA GLU A 65 19.33 -14.82 -4.18
C GLU A 65 19.98 -15.88 -5.08
N SER A 66 20.33 -17.05 -4.54
CA SER A 66 20.95 -18.15 -5.30
C SER A 66 20.08 -18.59 -6.48
N SER A 67 18.76 -18.60 -6.34
CA SER A 67 17.83 -18.95 -7.43
C SER A 67 17.74 -17.86 -8.50
N ALA A 68 17.90 -16.59 -8.13
CA ALA A 68 17.94 -15.49 -9.10
C ALA A 68 19.23 -15.53 -9.94
N GLN A 69 20.38 -15.82 -9.32
CA GLN A 69 21.67 -15.93 -10.01
C GLN A 69 21.69 -17.04 -11.08
N LEU A 70 20.99 -18.15 -10.85
CA LEU A 70 20.85 -19.24 -11.82
C LEU A 70 20.14 -18.81 -13.12
N ILE A 71 19.33 -17.75 -13.11
CA ILE A 71 18.52 -17.34 -14.27
C ILE A 71 18.93 -15.99 -14.88
N ASP A 72 19.76 -15.18 -14.20
CA ASP A 72 20.14 -13.82 -14.65
C ASP A 72 20.68 -13.78 -16.09
N HIS A 73 21.60 -14.69 -16.41
CA HIS A 73 22.25 -14.78 -17.71
C HIS A 73 21.31 -15.22 -18.86
N LEU A 74 20.09 -15.70 -18.57
CA LEU A 74 19.14 -16.15 -19.59
C LEU A 74 18.53 -14.98 -20.38
N LYS A 75 18.08 -15.25 -21.61
CA LYS A 75 17.29 -14.29 -22.40
C LYS A 75 15.89 -14.12 -21.78
N LYS A 76 15.23 -12.97 -21.96
CA LYS A 76 13.96 -12.66 -21.26
C LYS A 76 12.90 -13.78 -21.38
N ALA A 77 12.71 -14.36 -22.56
CA ALA A 77 11.69 -15.40 -22.75
C ALA A 77 12.00 -16.69 -21.97
N ASP A 78 13.28 -17.08 -21.91
CA ASP A 78 13.73 -18.29 -21.21
C ASP A 78 13.79 -18.04 -19.70
N MET A 79 14.26 -16.86 -19.29
CA MET A 79 14.20 -16.36 -17.91
C MET A 79 12.77 -16.36 -17.36
N ALA A 80 11.77 -15.93 -18.15
CA ALA A 80 10.37 -15.92 -17.71
C ALA A 80 9.82 -17.34 -17.51
N LYS A 81 10.17 -18.29 -18.38
CA LYS A 81 9.78 -19.71 -18.23
C LYS A 81 10.42 -20.38 -17.02
N GLU A 82 11.71 -20.15 -16.80
CA GLU A 82 12.41 -20.73 -15.66
C GLU A 82 11.98 -20.06 -14.34
N ALA A 83 11.69 -18.76 -14.36
CA ALA A 83 11.07 -18.08 -13.22
C ALA A 83 9.66 -18.62 -12.91
N GLU A 84 8.83 -18.94 -13.92
CA GLU A 84 7.54 -19.61 -13.68
C GLU A 84 7.74 -20.96 -12.97
N ARG A 85 8.70 -21.78 -13.43
CA ARG A 85 9.05 -23.06 -12.81
C ARG A 85 9.57 -22.91 -11.38
N LEU A 86 10.37 -21.87 -11.10
CA LEU A 86 10.89 -21.57 -9.77
C LEU A 86 9.79 -21.03 -8.83
N LEU A 87 8.89 -20.19 -9.34
CA LEU A 87 7.82 -19.57 -8.57
C LEU A 87 6.59 -20.47 -8.38
N ASP A 88 6.47 -21.58 -9.11
CA ASP A 88 5.36 -22.51 -8.88
C ASP A 88 5.37 -23.06 -7.45
N GLY A 89 4.17 -23.19 -6.87
CA GLY A 89 3.98 -23.56 -5.46
C GLY A 89 4.60 -22.60 -4.43
N SER A 90 5.04 -21.39 -4.81
CA SER A 90 5.64 -20.44 -3.86
C SER A 90 4.64 -19.69 -2.98
N GLY A 91 3.41 -19.52 -3.45
CA GLY A 91 2.49 -18.51 -2.89
C GLY A 91 2.94 -17.07 -3.12
N TRP A 92 3.99 -16.83 -3.92
CA TRP A 92 4.47 -15.47 -4.19
C TRP A 92 3.45 -14.69 -5.03
N LEU A 93 3.09 -13.53 -4.52
CA LEU A 93 2.28 -12.53 -5.19
C LEU A 93 3.15 -11.29 -5.48
N PRO A 94 2.92 -10.57 -6.58
CA PRO A 94 3.48 -9.25 -6.79
C PRO A 94 2.89 -8.28 -5.78
N GLU A 95 3.69 -7.31 -5.37
CA GLU A 95 3.36 -6.26 -4.40
C GLU A 95 1.91 -5.69 -4.49
N PRO A 96 1.33 -5.31 -5.66
CA PRO A 96 -0.04 -4.77 -5.72
C PRO A 96 -1.16 -5.80 -5.49
N LEU A 97 -0.83 -7.07 -5.28
CA LEU A 97 -1.75 -8.15 -4.91
C LEU A 97 -1.49 -8.69 -3.51
N ARG A 98 -0.48 -8.17 -2.79
CA ARG A 98 -0.23 -8.50 -1.39
C ARG A 98 -1.15 -7.62 -0.55
N LEU A 99 -2.01 -8.25 0.25
CA LEU A 99 -2.78 -7.52 1.24
C LEU A 99 -1.83 -6.90 2.26
N VAL A 100 -1.80 -5.57 2.33
CA VAL A 100 -1.17 -4.88 3.46
C VAL A 100 -2.11 -5.02 4.65
N ASP A 101 -1.66 -5.73 5.69
CA ASP A 101 -2.33 -5.69 6.98
C ASP A 101 -1.96 -4.36 7.67
N PRO A 102 -2.91 -3.43 7.92
CA PRO A 102 -2.60 -2.16 8.59
C PRO A 102 -2.26 -2.33 10.07
N ALA A 103 -2.43 -3.52 10.67
CA ALA A 103 -1.84 -3.84 11.97
C ALA A 103 -0.37 -4.24 11.86
N ALA A 104 0.06 -4.70 10.68
CA ALA A 104 1.46 -4.88 10.31
C ALA A 104 1.95 -3.68 9.49
N SER A 105 1.84 -2.47 10.07
CA SER A 105 2.57 -1.31 9.55
C SER A 105 4.02 -1.71 9.31
N PRO A 106 4.64 -1.33 8.17
CA PRO A 106 6.09 -1.32 8.13
C PRO A 106 6.58 -0.48 9.31
N ALA A 107 7.73 -0.81 9.88
CA ALA A 107 8.36 0.02 10.89
C ALA A 107 8.83 1.32 10.22
N GLU A 108 7.89 2.23 9.99
CA GLU A 108 8.15 3.66 9.93
C GLU A 108 8.86 3.97 11.25
N GLU A 109 10.11 4.44 11.14
CA GLU A 109 10.91 4.84 12.30
C GLU A 109 10.03 5.76 13.15
N GLU A 110 9.96 5.52 14.46
CA GLU A 110 9.23 6.35 15.43
C GLU A 110 9.91 7.72 15.55
N GLY A 111 9.80 8.52 14.50
CA GLY A 111 10.03 9.94 14.48
C GLY A 111 8.90 10.57 15.29
N GLU A 112 9.12 10.56 16.60
CA GLU A 112 8.37 11.23 17.66
C GLU A 112 7.39 12.25 17.11
N ALA A 113 6.10 11.88 17.10
CA ALA A 113 5.03 12.77 16.70
C ALA A 113 4.99 13.95 17.69
N GLY A 114 5.76 14.99 17.36
CA GLY A 114 5.88 16.19 18.17
C GLY A 114 4.51 16.77 18.48
N PRO A 115 4.38 17.50 19.60
CA PRO A 115 3.09 17.99 20.08
C PRO A 115 2.32 18.69 18.96
N LEU A 116 1.03 18.35 18.86
CA LEU A 116 0.10 18.96 17.90
C LEU A 116 0.23 20.49 18.01
N PRO A 117 0.29 21.22 16.87
CA PRO A 117 0.48 22.66 16.91
C PRO A 117 -0.70 23.32 17.62
N ASP A 118 -0.42 24.32 18.46
CA ASP A 118 -1.38 24.98 19.37
C ASP A 118 -2.70 25.40 18.71
N PHE A 119 -2.72 25.64 17.39
CA PHE A 119 -3.95 25.99 16.65
C PHE A 119 -5.00 24.86 16.55
N LEU A 120 -4.63 23.61 16.86
CA LEU A 120 -5.54 22.45 16.89
C LEU A 120 -5.99 22.07 18.31
N ALA A 121 -5.46 22.75 19.34
CA ALA A 121 -5.95 22.64 20.71
C ALA A 121 -7.12 23.62 20.92
N ASP A 122 -8.19 23.44 20.14
CA ASP A 122 -9.35 24.35 20.16
C ASP A 122 -10.25 24.10 21.39
N GLU A 123 -10.98 25.14 21.79
CA GLU A 123 -11.46 25.34 23.17
C GLU A 123 -12.83 24.69 23.47
N GLU A 124 -12.86 23.61 24.28
CA GLU A 124 -14.07 23.08 24.93
C GLU A 124 -13.71 22.56 26.36
N GLU A 125 -14.47 22.76 27.44
CA GLU A 125 -15.59 23.67 27.78
C GLU A 125 -15.76 23.61 29.33
N GLY A 126 -16.35 24.63 29.98
CA GLY A 126 -17.12 24.42 31.23
C GLY A 126 -16.63 24.96 32.59
N GLU A 127 -17.31 26.01 33.04
CA GLU A 127 -17.86 26.21 34.40
C GLU A 127 -16.97 26.51 35.65
N ASN A 128 -17.09 27.75 36.17
CA ASN A 128 -17.82 28.14 37.41
C ASN A 128 -17.10 29.08 38.43
N ALA A 129 -17.92 29.85 39.17
CA ALA A 129 -17.66 30.83 40.26
C ALA A 129 -16.90 32.12 39.88
N GLY A 130 -17.33 33.33 40.29
CA GLY A 130 -18.54 33.77 41.03
C GLY A 130 -18.44 35.26 41.44
N ASP A 131 -19.56 35.90 41.83
CA ASP A 131 -19.73 37.31 42.28
C ASP A 131 -19.32 38.41 41.25
N ASP A 132 -19.87 39.63 41.20
CA ASP A 132 -21.11 40.31 41.66
C ASP A 132 -21.16 41.60 40.80
N ASP A 133 -22.26 42.12 40.23
CA ASP A 133 -23.34 42.92 40.84
C ASP A 133 -24.33 43.28 39.70
N PRO A 134 -25.67 43.14 39.82
CA PRO A 134 -26.57 43.23 38.68
C PRO A 134 -27.20 44.61 38.50
N GLN A 135 -26.91 45.29 37.38
CA GLN A 135 -27.74 46.45 36.96
C GLN A 135 -28.17 46.43 35.49
N GLN A 136 -29.48 46.64 35.33
CA GLN A 136 -30.16 47.31 34.21
C GLN A 136 -30.68 46.45 33.04
N LEU A 137 -31.80 45.76 33.28
CA LEU A 137 -32.96 45.52 32.38
C LEU A 137 -34.18 45.09 33.28
N ASP A 138 -35.46 45.39 33.03
CA ASP A 138 -36.13 46.51 32.33
C ASP A 138 -37.65 46.56 32.74
N ALA A 139 -38.37 47.64 32.40
CA ALA A 139 -39.83 47.85 32.24
C ALA A 139 -40.91 47.30 33.24
N ALA A 140 -41.74 48.22 33.78
CA ALA A 140 -43.19 48.03 34.04
C ALA A 140 -43.93 49.34 34.42
N GLU A 141 -44.63 49.97 33.47
CA GLU A 141 -46.08 50.36 33.50
C GLU A 141 -46.45 51.11 32.19
#